data_AF-A0A3N9NH07-F1
#
_entry.id   AF-A0A3N9NH07-F1
#
_cell.length_a   1.000
_cell.length_b   1.000
_cell.length_c   1.000
_cell.angle_alpha   90.00
_cell.angle_beta   90.00
_cell.angle_gamma   90.00
#
_symmetry.space_group_name_H-M   'P 1'
#
loop_
_entity.id
_entity.type
_entity.pdbx_description
1 polymer ?
#
loop_
_entity_poly.entity_id
_entity_poly.type
_entity_poly.pdbx_seq_one_letter_code
_entity_poly.pdbx_strand_id
1 'polypeptide(L)'
;GFNEPVNARVISIPDGGKPLLNGIYIRQGSLPDPAKDNEVVISENFALAHKLHIGDQLAAIISGKWKKMKISGIALSPEFVLLMKPEAMSPDFKRYGVLWMNRKALSEAYDMDGAFNSVVLTLQPRAKLSDVLRAIDNVVGKYGGFGAYGRKDQISHRLLSEEFKQLKTSSKIFPSIFIFVSAFLLNVVMSRTINTQREQIAALKAFGYSNYDIGVHYAKLVVLIIAVGLISGIGCGIWFGHILGDIYMAVYRFPYLVYILKPWVIIAAVFVSVFSALAGTLHTLWRAAKQPPAEAMRPEPPAQYKVSLIEKIGLGKKITQPSKIIMRNMERKPIRTLLSVVGISLACGTMIASGFFKDAVDYMINVQFVLSQKEDMSVSFFDLTSRRAIYELQQIEGVHY
;
A
#
# COMPACT_ATOMS: atom_id res chain seq x y z
N GLY A 1 11.82 28.82 18.43
CA GLY A 1 12.62 28.54 17.22
C GLY A 1 12.96 27.07 17.18
N PHE A 2 13.27 26.54 15.99
CA PHE A 2 13.78 25.18 15.81
C PHE A 2 15.31 25.25 15.75
N ASN A 3 16.02 24.44 16.55
CA ASN A 3 17.45 24.62 16.83
C ASN A 3 18.38 23.85 15.87
N GLU A 4 17.83 23.25 14.82
CA GLU A 4 18.58 22.47 13.84
C GLU A 4 18.48 23.12 12.46
N PRO A 5 19.47 22.92 11.58
CA PRO A 5 19.42 23.45 10.23
C PRO A 5 18.25 22.84 9.46
N VAL A 6 17.48 23.72 8.80
CA VAL A 6 16.35 23.35 7.95
C VAL A 6 16.74 23.62 6.50
N ASN A 7 16.61 22.60 5.65
CA ASN A 7 16.76 22.77 4.21
C ASN A 7 15.39 23.02 3.58
N ALA A 8 15.32 23.92 2.61
CA ALA A 8 14.09 24.14 1.87
C ALA A 8 14.36 24.19 0.38
N ARG A 9 13.44 23.62 -0.40
CA ARG A 9 13.41 23.82 -1.86
C ARG A 9 12.51 25.00 -2.16
N VAL A 10 13.08 26.06 -2.73
CA VAL A 10 12.32 27.23 -3.17
C VAL A 10 11.99 27.07 -4.65
N ILE A 11 10.73 27.29 -5.00
CA ILE A 11 10.20 27.08 -6.35
C ILE A 11 9.59 28.39 -6.83
N SER A 12 9.96 28.81 -8.03
CA SER A 12 9.37 29.98 -8.65
C SER A 12 7.94 29.71 -9.12
N ILE A 13 7.06 30.67 -8.91
CA ILE A 13 5.74 30.74 -9.53
C ILE A 13 5.69 31.92 -10.51
N PRO A 14 4.89 31.86 -11.58
CA PRO A 14 4.77 32.98 -12.51
C PRO A 14 4.26 34.26 -11.83
N ASP A 15 4.86 35.42 -12.14
CA ASP A 15 4.59 36.73 -11.53
C ASP A 15 3.22 37.35 -11.92
N GLY A 16 2.26 36.55 -12.42
CA GLY A 16 1.00 37.05 -12.99
C GLY A 16 -0.20 36.14 -12.78
N GLY A 17 -0.08 35.09 -11.95
CA GLY A 17 -1.22 34.24 -11.63
C GLY A 17 -0.85 32.80 -11.31
N LYS A 18 -1.88 31.95 -11.33
CA LYS A 18 -1.73 30.53 -11.00
C LYS A 18 -0.88 29.82 -12.06
N PRO A 19 0.03 28.92 -11.66
CA PRO A 19 0.77 28.08 -12.59
C PRO A 19 -0.19 27.29 -13.49
N LEU A 20 0.09 27.26 -14.81
CA LEU A 20 -0.70 26.47 -15.77
C LEU A 20 -0.58 24.96 -15.51
N LEU A 21 0.58 24.53 -15.04
CA LEU A 21 0.90 23.15 -14.67
C LEU A 21 1.35 23.12 -13.20
N ASN A 22 1.11 21.99 -12.53
CA ASN A 22 1.41 21.81 -11.11
C ASN A 22 0.87 22.93 -10.21
N GLY A 23 -0.31 23.48 -10.55
CA GLY A 23 -0.94 24.55 -9.79
C GLY A 23 -1.06 24.21 -8.31
N ILE A 24 -0.58 25.11 -7.45
CA ILE A 24 -0.64 24.92 -6.00
C ILE A 24 -2.05 25.23 -5.48
N TYR A 25 -2.52 24.39 -4.57
CA TYR A 25 -3.79 24.56 -3.89
C TYR A 25 -3.56 25.37 -2.61
N ILE A 26 -3.99 26.62 -2.61
CA ILE A 26 -3.94 27.48 -1.42
C ILE A 26 -4.97 26.99 -0.42
N ARG A 27 -4.51 26.55 0.75
CA ARG A 27 -5.38 26.15 1.85
C ARG A 27 -5.72 27.33 2.76
N GLN A 28 -4.78 28.23 2.96
CA GLN A 28 -4.99 29.47 3.70
C GLN A 28 -4.19 30.60 3.04
N GLY A 29 -4.74 31.82 3.05
CA GLY A 29 -4.05 33.03 2.56
C GLY A 29 -4.16 33.22 1.05
N SER A 30 -3.11 33.74 0.43
CA SER A 30 -3.06 34.01 -1.01
C SER A 30 -1.71 33.61 -1.62
N LEU A 31 -1.63 33.67 -2.95
CA LEU A 31 -0.33 33.68 -3.61
C LEU A 31 0.47 34.94 -3.20
N PRO A 32 1.81 34.91 -3.30
CA PRO A 32 2.66 36.09 -3.17
C PRO A 32 2.21 37.19 -4.13
N ASP A 33 2.14 38.42 -3.64
CA ASP A 33 1.86 39.60 -4.46
C ASP A 33 3.01 39.81 -5.47
N PRO A 34 2.75 39.83 -6.79
CA PRO A 34 3.79 40.06 -7.82
C PRO A 34 4.61 41.33 -7.64
N ALA A 35 4.05 42.36 -6.99
CA ALA A 35 4.75 43.62 -6.74
C ALA A 35 5.74 43.52 -5.57
N LYS A 36 5.67 42.46 -4.76
CA LYS A 36 6.52 42.25 -3.59
C LYS A 36 7.50 41.12 -3.82
N ASP A 37 8.73 41.36 -3.39
CA ASP A 37 9.85 40.43 -3.53
C ASP A 37 10.13 39.61 -2.26
N ASN A 38 9.41 39.92 -1.17
CA ASN A 38 9.61 39.38 0.17
C ASN A 38 8.41 38.57 0.70
N GLU A 39 7.49 38.15 -0.18
CA GLU A 39 6.39 37.26 0.17
C GLU A 39 6.66 35.83 -0.28
N VAL A 40 6.23 34.87 0.54
CA VAL A 40 6.45 33.44 0.29
C VAL A 40 5.24 32.63 0.71
N VAL A 41 4.90 31.63 -0.10
CA VAL A 41 3.94 30.59 0.26
C VAL A 41 4.70 29.36 0.73
N ILE A 42 4.25 28.75 1.82
CA ILE A 42 4.94 27.60 2.42
C ILE A 42 4.09 26.33 2.32
N SER A 43 4.73 25.16 2.31
CA SER A 43 4.01 23.90 2.32
C SER A 43 3.29 23.68 3.64
N GLU A 44 2.08 23.10 3.59
CA GLU A 44 1.29 22.83 4.80
C GLU A 44 2.04 21.98 5.83
N ASN A 45 2.71 20.92 5.37
CA ASN A 45 3.49 20.04 6.25
C ASN A 45 4.55 20.80 7.04
N PHE A 46 5.24 21.73 6.37
CA PHE A 46 6.25 22.56 7.00
C PHE A 46 5.62 23.57 7.97
N ALA A 47 4.51 24.20 7.57
CA ALA A 47 3.78 25.13 8.42
C ALA A 47 3.29 24.46 9.72
N LEU A 48 2.68 23.27 9.62
CA LEU A 48 2.20 22.52 10.76
C LEU A 48 3.34 22.03 11.67
N ALA A 49 4.43 21.55 11.09
CA ALA A 49 5.58 21.06 11.85
C ALA A 49 6.24 22.17 12.70
N HIS A 50 6.24 23.40 12.20
CA HIS A 50 6.83 24.58 12.87
C HIS A 50 5.81 25.51 13.52
N LYS A 51 4.51 25.17 13.48
CA LYS A 51 3.38 25.99 13.98
C LYS A 51 3.38 27.42 13.41
N LEU A 52 3.70 27.55 12.11
CA LEU A 52 3.73 28.81 11.39
C LEU A 52 2.34 29.18 10.88
N HIS A 53 2.02 30.47 10.93
CA HIS A 53 0.76 31.05 10.48
C HIS A 53 0.99 32.11 9.40
N ILE A 54 -0.07 32.51 8.73
CA ILE A 54 -0.02 33.60 7.75
C ILE A 54 0.38 34.90 8.46
N GLY A 55 1.26 35.66 7.83
CA GLY A 55 1.78 36.91 8.36
C GLY A 55 3.04 36.76 9.20
N ASP A 56 3.37 35.55 9.66
CA ASP A 56 4.65 35.29 10.32
C ASP A 56 5.81 35.55 9.36
N GLN A 57 6.97 35.85 9.93
CA GLN A 57 8.20 36.10 9.19
C GLN A 57 9.15 34.90 9.31
N LEU A 58 9.73 34.50 8.19
CA LEU A 58 10.81 33.52 8.13
C LEU A 58 12.02 34.12 7.44
N ALA A 59 13.20 33.68 7.82
CA ALA A 59 14.43 34.05 7.14
C ALA A 59 15.06 32.80 6.54
N ALA A 60 15.56 32.93 5.31
CA ALA A 60 16.27 31.87 4.63
C ALA A 60 17.58 32.41 4.05
N ILE A 61 18.56 31.54 3.88
CA ILE A 61 19.78 31.83 3.13
C ILE A 61 19.53 31.33 1.71
N ILE A 62 19.43 32.25 0.76
CA ILE A 62 19.19 31.95 -0.66
C ILE A 62 20.44 32.39 -1.43
N SER A 63 21.13 31.45 -2.08
CA SER A 63 22.39 31.72 -2.80
C SER A 63 23.43 32.48 -1.94
N GLY A 64 23.58 32.06 -0.67
CA GLY A 64 24.50 32.70 0.29
C GLY A 64 24.02 34.02 0.89
N LYS A 65 22.91 34.59 0.43
CA LYS A 65 22.35 35.86 0.92
C LYS A 65 21.24 35.62 1.93
N TRP A 66 21.29 36.32 3.05
CA TRP A 66 20.23 36.27 4.05
C TRP A 66 19.02 37.10 3.60
N LYS A 67 17.86 36.46 3.46
CA LYS A 67 16.61 37.11 3.03
C LYS A 67 15.49 36.84 4.01
N LYS A 68 14.87 37.93 4.50
CA LYS A 68 13.70 37.89 5.37
C LYS A 68 12.43 37.96 4.52
N MET A 69 11.51 37.04 4.74
CA MET A 69 10.28 36.88 3.98
C MET A 69 9.07 36.79 4.91
N LYS A 70 7.91 37.24 4.42
CA LYS A 70 6.63 37.14 5.10
C LYS A 70 5.79 36.04 4.47
N ILE A 71 5.16 35.22 5.31
CA ILE A 71 4.25 34.17 4.85
C ILE A 71 2.96 34.81 4.34
N SER A 72 2.71 34.70 3.04
CA SER A 72 1.47 35.17 2.38
C SER A 72 0.41 34.07 2.29
N GLY A 73 0.82 32.80 2.29
CA GLY A 73 -0.10 31.67 2.24
C GLY A 73 0.51 30.33 2.62
N ILE A 74 -0.38 29.37 2.88
CA ILE A 74 -0.06 27.97 3.15
C ILE A 74 -0.73 27.13 2.06
N ALA A 75 0.06 26.29 1.39
CA ALA A 75 -0.39 25.57 0.21
C ALA A 75 -0.02 24.09 0.18
N LEU A 76 -0.72 23.39 -0.70
CA LEU A 76 -0.46 22.02 -1.10
C LEU A 76 -0.05 21.99 -2.57
N SER A 77 0.83 21.05 -2.93
CA SER A 77 1.27 20.92 -4.31
C SER A 77 1.07 19.49 -4.82
N PRO A 78 0.53 19.31 -6.04
CA PRO A 78 0.46 17.99 -6.68
C PRO A 78 1.84 17.43 -7.03
N GLU A 79 2.88 18.27 -7.08
CA GLU A 79 4.26 17.86 -7.33
C GLU A 79 4.96 17.40 -6.05
N PHE A 80 4.53 17.89 -4.88
CA PHE A 80 5.13 17.62 -3.57
C PHE A 80 4.11 17.04 -2.59
N VAL A 81 3.37 16.02 -3.03
CA VAL A 81 2.41 15.28 -2.18
C VAL A 81 3.13 14.57 -1.03
N LEU A 82 4.36 14.12 -1.29
CA LEU A 82 5.29 13.51 -0.34
C LEU A 82 6.57 14.34 -0.31
N LEU A 83 6.86 15.00 0.82
CA LEU A 83 8.09 15.78 0.99
C LEU A 83 9.18 14.89 1.57
N MET A 84 10.17 14.55 0.75
CA MET A 84 11.37 13.84 1.20
C MET A 84 12.59 14.64 0.75
N LYS A 85 13.54 14.83 1.67
CA LYS A 85 14.86 15.35 1.31
C LYS A 85 15.49 14.38 0.31
N PRO A 86 16.25 14.85 -0.69
CA PRO A 86 17.13 13.97 -1.47
C PRO A 86 17.93 13.06 -0.51
N GLU A 87 18.00 11.77 -0.83
CA GLU A 87 18.68 10.71 -0.04
C GLU A 87 18.02 10.33 1.30
N ALA A 88 16.96 11.02 1.73
CA ALA A 88 16.21 10.58 2.91
C ALA A 88 15.33 9.37 2.57
N MET A 89 15.31 8.38 3.46
CA MET A 89 14.42 7.21 3.34
C MET A 89 13.01 7.45 3.86
N SER A 90 12.78 8.54 4.60
CA SER A 90 11.46 8.91 5.10
C SER A 90 11.24 10.43 5.01
N PRO A 91 9.97 10.87 4.94
CA PRO A 91 9.62 12.28 5.04
C PRO A 91 10.06 12.90 6.38
N ASP A 92 10.73 14.05 6.32
CA ASP A 92 11.06 14.87 7.48
C ASP A 92 10.54 16.30 7.29
N PHE A 93 9.33 16.54 7.80
CA PHE A 93 8.66 17.83 7.67
C PHE A 93 9.25 18.92 8.58
N LYS A 94 10.10 18.57 9.55
CA LYS A 94 10.76 19.54 10.42
C LYS A 94 12.04 20.07 9.79
N ARG A 95 12.81 19.21 9.13
CA ARG A 95 14.11 19.55 8.54
C ARG A 95 14.07 19.81 7.04
N TYR A 96 12.96 19.50 6.36
CA TYR A 96 12.78 19.75 4.93
C TYR A 96 11.45 20.45 4.61
N GLY A 97 11.55 21.60 3.94
CA GLY A 97 10.40 22.40 3.51
C GLY A 97 10.36 22.63 2.00
N VAL A 98 9.18 22.98 1.47
CA VAL A 98 9.02 23.50 0.11
C VAL A 98 8.37 24.88 0.22
N LEU A 99 8.94 25.84 -0.48
CA LEU A 99 8.56 27.25 -0.47
C LEU A 99 8.27 27.68 -1.91
N TRP A 100 7.30 28.58 -2.10
CA TRP A 100 6.98 29.17 -3.40
C TRP A 100 7.13 30.69 -3.35
N MET A 101 7.89 31.24 -4.29
CA MET A 101 8.17 32.66 -4.42
C MET A 101 7.92 33.13 -5.86
N ASN A 102 7.68 34.42 -6.04
CA ASN A 102 7.62 35.04 -7.35
C ASN A 102 8.89 34.75 -8.17
N ARG A 103 8.71 34.46 -9.46
CA ARG A 103 9.80 34.12 -10.37
C ARG A 103 10.83 35.24 -10.42
N LYS A 104 10.40 36.48 -10.58
CA LYS A 104 11.31 37.64 -10.60
C LYS A 104 12.13 37.75 -9.32
N ALA A 105 11.48 37.62 -8.16
CA ALA A 105 12.15 37.72 -6.86
C ALA A 105 13.17 36.58 -6.64
N LEU A 106 12.88 35.38 -7.17
CA LEU A 106 13.77 34.24 -7.05
C LEU A 106 14.90 34.27 -8.08
N SER A 107 14.65 34.73 -9.31
CA SER A 107 15.68 34.86 -10.35
C SER A 107 16.71 35.91 -9.96
N GLU A 108 16.31 37.06 -9.40
CA GLU A 108 17.23 38.06 -8.86
C GLU A 108 18.07 37.51 -7.68
N ALA A 109 17.46 36.70 -6.82
CA ALA A 109 18.15 36.11 -5.67
C ALA A 109 19.23 35.09 -6.08
N TYR A 110 19.02 34.37 -7.19
CA TYR A 110 19.93 33.36 -7.74
C TYR A 110 20.83 33.89 -8.87
N ASP A 111 20.75 35.18 -9.21
CA ASP A 111 21.45 35.76 -10.38
C ASP A 111 21.13 35.04 -11.71
N MET A 112 19.85 34.65 -11.86
CA MET A 112 19.31 33.90 -12.99
C MET A 112 18.27 34.72 -13.76
N ASP A 113 18.43 36.04 -13.85
CA ASP A 113 17.48 36.87 -14.60
C ASP A 113 17.46 36.47 -16.09
N GLY A 114 16.26 36.30 -16.64
CA GLY A 114 16.06 35.72 -17.97
C GLY A 114 16.38 34.22 -18.13
N ALA A 115 16.90 33.55 -17.10
CA ALA A 115 17.26 32.12 -17.13
C ALA A 115 16.29 31.23 -16.35
N PHE A 116 16.49 29.90 -16.41
CA PHE A 116 15.76 28.90 -15.62
C PHE A 116 16.63 27.66 -15.38
N ASN A 117 16.38 26.95 -14.28
CA ASN A 117 17.00 25.66 -13.95
C ASN A 117 16.01 24.48 -13.99
N SER A 118 14.71 24.77 -14.10
CA SER A 118 13.66 23.76 -14.18
C SER A 118 12.53 24.26 -15.08
N VAL A 119 11.97 23.37 -15.89
CA VAL A 119 10.83 23.64 -16.75
C VAL A 119 9.86 22.47 -16.69
N VAL A 120 8.58 22.78 -16.58
CA VAL A 120 7.50 21.81 -16.59
C VAL A 120 6.69 22.01 -17.86
N LEU A 121 6.51 20.93 -18.62
CA LEU A 121 5.83 20.95 -19.92
C LEU A 121 4.68 19.94 -19.93
N THR A 122 3.67 20.22 -20.74
CA THR A 122 2.61 19.27 -21.05
C THR A 122 2.67 18.91 -22.53
N LEU A 123 2.28 17.68 -22.84
CA LEU A 123 2.26 17.19 -24.21
C LEU A 123 0.96 17.57 -24.89
N GLN A 124 1.04 17.96 -26.16
CA GLN A 124 -0.14 18.06 -27.02
C GLN A 124 -0.79 16.68 -27.20
N PRO A 125 -2.10 16.61 -27.49
CA PRO A 125 -2.77 15.36 -27.78
C PRO A 125 -2.03 14.55 -28.86
N ARG A 126 -1.83 13.25 -28.62
CA ARG A 126 -1.13 12.30 -29.51
C ARG A 126 0.38 12.48 -29.67
N ALA A 127 1.02 13.45 -29.02
CA ALA A 127 2.48 13.56 -29.04
C ALA A 127 3.14 12.35 -28.33
N LYS A 128 4.19 11.80 -28.95
CA LYS A 128 4.97 10.69 -28.37
C LYS A 128 5.97 11.24 -27.36
N LEU A 129 5.83 10.81 -26.10
CA LEU A 129 6.70 11.24 -25.00
C LEU A 129 8.20 11.03 -25.33
N SER A 130 8.56 9.86 -25.88
CA SER A 130 9.96 9.54 -26.22
C SER A 130 10.61 10.55 -27.16
N ASP A 131 9.84 11.00 -28.16
CA ASP A 131 10.35 11.87 -29.22
C ASP A 131 10.53 13.28 -28.67
N VAL A 132 9.60 13.72 -27.82
CA VAL A 132 9.66 15.02 -27.13
C VAL A 132 10.80 15.06 -26.12
N LEU A 133 11.00 14.01 -25.31
CA LEU A 133 12.12 13.94 -24.37
C LEU A 133 13.46 14.06 -25.10
N ARG A 134 13.65 13.29 -26.18
CA ARG A 134 14.88 13.36 -27.00
C ARG A 134 15.09 14.75 -27.60
N ALA A 135 14.02 15.39 -28.08
CA ALA A 135 14.10 16.74 -28.63
C ALA A 135 14.52 17.77 -27.56
N ILE A 136 13.95 17.67 -26.35
CA ILE A 136 14.32 18.54 -25.23
C ILE A 136 15.77 18.29 -24.81
N ASP A 137 16.19 17.03 -24.68
CA ASP A 137 17.55 16.67 -24.27
C ASP A 137 18.60 17.19 -25.28
N ASN A 138 18.29 17.15 -26.58
CA ASN A 138 19.17 17.72 -27.60
C ASN A 138 19.33 19.24 -27.49
N VAL A 139 18.30 19.95 -27.00
CA VAL A 139 18.33 21.40 -26.79
C VAL A 139 19.05 21.73 -25.49
N VAL A 140 18.61 21.15 -24.38
CA VAL A 140 19.09 21.49 -23.02
C VAL A 140 20.45 20.84 -22.72
N GLY A 141 20.80 19.75 -23.39
CA GLY A 141 22.09 19.07 -23.22
C GLY A 141 23.29 19.97 -23.51
N LYS A 142 23.16 20.92 -24.45
CA LYS A 142 24.18 21.94 -24.73
C LYS A 142 24.41 22.92 -23.57
N TYR A 143 23.43 23.03 -22.68
CA TYR A 143 23.43 23.92 -21.52
C TYR A 143 23.58 23.15 -20.19
N GLY A 144 23.96 21.87 -20.23
CA GLY A 144 24.19 21.06 -19.03
C GLY A 144 22.93 20.42 -18.42
N GLY A 145 21.87 20.20 -19.22
CA GLY A 145 20.68 19.49 -18.75
C GLY A 145 20.97 18.06 -18.27
N PHE A 146 20.38 17.67 -17.14
CA PHE A 146 20.52 16.34 -16.52
C PHE A 146 19.60 15.26 -17.12
N GLY A 147 18.91 15.56 -18.23
CA GLY A 147 17.95 14.68 -18.89
C GLY A 147 16.50 14.97 -18.49
N ALA A 148 15.61 15.01 -19.49
CA ALA A 148 14.18 15.17 -19.32
C ALA A 148 13.52 13.83 -18.98
N TYR A 149 12.49 13.86 -18.14
CA TYR A 149 11.76 12.67 -17.72
C TYR A 149 10.24 12.87 -17.77
N GLY A 150 9.51 11.77 -17.88
CA GLY A 150 8.05 11.80 -17.93
C GLY A 150 7.42 11.87 -16.54
N ARG A 151 6.12 12.18 -16.49
CA ARG A 151 5.35 12.19 -15.23
C ARG A 151 5.47 10.89 -14.43
N LYS A 152 5.55 9.74 -15.11
CA LYS A 152 5.72 8.41 -14.50
C LYS A 152 6.97 8.30 -13.62
N ASP A 153 8.01 9.07 -13.94
CA ASP A 153 9.31 9.04 -13.28
C ASP A 153 9.47 10.17 -12.26
N GLN A 154 8.52 11.12 -12.21
CA GLN A 154 8.47 12.15 -11.17
C GLN A 154 8.25 11.48 -9.81
N ILE A 155 9.11 11.81 -8.83
CA ILE A 155 9.24 11.06 -7.57
C ILE A 155 7.91 10.90 -6.83
N SER A 156 7.17 11.99 -6.59
CA SER A 156 5.90 11.91 -5.85
C SER A 156 4.85 11.10 -6.60
N HIS A 157 4.77 11.23 -7.93
CA HIS A 157 3.85 10.45 -8.76
C HIS A 157 4.23 8.97 -8.77
N ARG A 158 5.52 8.65 -8.95
CA ARG A 158 6.02 7.27 -8.97
C ARG A 158 5.73 6.57 -7.65
N LEU A 159 6.14 7.16 -6.53
CA LEU A 159 5.92 6.60 -5.19
C LEU A 159 4.43 6.41 -4.90
N LEU A 160 3.61 7.43 -5.16
CA LEU A 160 2.16 7.32 -4.96
C LEU A 160 1.51 6.27 -5.86
N SER A 161 1.96 6.16 -7.11
CA SER A 161 1.41 5.19 -8.07
C SER A 161 1.78 3.75 -7.72
N GLU A 162 3.01 3.49 -7.28
CA GLU A 162 3.44 2.18 -6.81
C GLU A 162 2.74 1.82 -5.50
N GLU A 163 2.55 2.78 -4.59
CA GLU A 163 1.76 2.59 -3.37
C GLU A 163 0.31 2.19 -3.69
N PHE A 164 -0.36 2.88 -4.62
CA PHE A 164 -1.71 2.51 -5.05
C PHE A 164 -1.77 1.15 -5.73
N LYS A 165 -0.74 0.78 -6.49
CA LYS A 165 -0.64 -0.53 -7.13
C LYS A 165 -0.43 -1.64 -6.10
N GLN A 166 0.38 -1.40 -5.09
CA GLN A 166 0.57 -2.29 -3.95
C GLN A 166 -0.74 -2.47 -3.18
N LEU A 167 -1.42 -1.39 -2.80
CA LEU A 167 -2.74 -1.43 -2.15
C LEU A 167 -3.77 -2.19 -2.98
N LYS A 168 -3.83 -1.94 -4.29
CA LYS A 168 -4.73 -2.66 -5.21
C LYS A 168 -4.42 -4.15 -5.25
N THR A 169 -3.15 -4.52 -5.21
CA THR A 169 -2.74 -5.94 -5.22
C THR A 169 -3.08 -6.61 -3.90
N SER A 170 -2.74 -5.99 -2.77
CA SER A 170 -3.08 -6.46 -1.42
C SER A 170 -4.60 -6.59 -1.21
N SER A 171 -5.39 -5.65 -1.74
CA SER A 171 -6.86 -5.68 -1.69
C SER A 171 -7.49 -6.85 -2.44
N LYS A 172 -6.73 -7.55 -3.29
CA LYS A 172 -7.18 -8.77 -3.99
C LYS A 172 -6.68 -10.03 -3.28
N ILE A 173 -5.40 -10.05 -2.90
CA ILE A 173 -4.76 -11.24 -2.34
C ILE A 173 -5.36 -11.59 -0.98
N PHE A 174 -5.36 -10.67 -0.01
CA PHE A 174 -5.78 -10.99 1.35
C PHE A 174 -7.26 -11.40 1.45
N PRO A 175 -8.23 -10.68 0.85
CA PRO A 175 -9.61 -11.13 0.90
C PRO A 175 -9.83 -12.50 0.27
N SER A 176 -9.14 -12.83 -0.83
CA SER A 176 -9.24 -14.14 -1.46
C SER A 176 -8.79 -15.27 -0.52
N ILE A 177 -7.70 -15.06 0.21
CA ILE A 177 -7.22 -16.01 1.22
C ILE A 177 -8.26 -16.18 2.33
N PHE A 178 -8.76 -15.09 2.91
CA PHE A 178 -9.73 -15.16 4.00
C PHE A 178 -11.06 -15.77 3.59
N ILE A 179 -11.54 -15.51 2.36
CA ILE A 179 -12.74 -16.15 1.81
C ILE A 179 -12.54 -17.66 1.71
N PHE A 180 -11.40 -18.10 1.17
CA PHE A 180 -11.08 -19.52 1.07
C PHE A 180 -11.00 -20.20 2.44
N VAL A 181 -10.27 -19.60 3.38
CA VAL A 181 -10.13 -20.12 4.75
C VAL A 181 -11.49 -20.14 5.46
N SER A 182 -12.31 -19.11 5.30
CA SER A 182 -13.65 -19.03 5.91
C SER A 182 -14.58 -20.11 5.35
N ALA A 183 -14.61 -20.31 4.04
CA ALA A 183 -15.40 -21.36 3.41
C ALA A 183 -14.97 -22.77 3.88
N PHE A 184 -13.66 -22.98 4.04
CA PHE A 184 -13.11 -24.22 4.57
C PHE A 184 -13.50 -24.44 6.05
N LEU A 185 -13.31 -23.44 6.91
CA LEU A 185 -13.67 -23.55 8.32
C LEU A 185 -15.17 -23.79 8.49
N LEU A 186 -15.99 -23.09 7.70
CA LEU A 186 -17.43 -23.31 7.69
C LEU A 186 -17.78 -24.74 7.24
N ASN A 187 -17.14 -25.28 6.19
CA ASN A 187 -17.31 -26.68 5.80
C ASN A 187 -16.99 -27.63 6.95
N VAL A 188 -15.86 -27.42 7.64
CA VAL A 188 -15.41 -28.28 8.74
C VAL A 188 -16.40 -28.24 9.91
N VAL A 189 -16.81 -27.03 10.31
CA VAL A 189 -17.77 -26.83 11.41
C VAL A 189 -19.12 -27.44 11.05
N MET A 190 -19.66 -27.17 9.87
CA MET A 190 -20.96 -27.72 9.46
C MET A 190 -20.91 -29.24 9.33
N SER A 191 -19.82 -29.79 8.79
CA SER A 191 -19.64 -31.26 8.71
C SER A 191 -19.60 -31.89 10.09
N ARG A 192 -18.95 -31.24 11.05
CA ARG A 192 -18.92 -31.70 12.44
C ARG A 192 -20.31 -31.64 13.06
N THR A 193 -21.01 -30.51 12.95
CA THR A 193 -22.36 -30.30 13.50
C THR A 193 -23.36 -31.32 12.98
N ILE A 194 -23.37 -31.54 11.67
CA ILE A 194 -24.24 -32.53 11.03
C ILE A 194 -23.93 -33.95 11.52
N ASN A 195 -22.65 -34.32 11.61
CA ASN A 195 -22.27 -35.65 12.09
C ASN A 195 -22.65 -35.86 13.56
N THR A 196 -22.50 -34.84 14.40
CA THR A 196 -22.92 -34.91 15.82
C THR A 196 -24.43 -34.98 15.98
N GLN A 197 -25.19 -34.45 15.02
CA GLN A 197 -26.65 -34.43 15.03
C GLN A 197 -27.26 -35.53 14.14
N ARG A 198 -26.47 -36.52 13.72
CA ARG A 198 -26.87 -37.56 12.77
C ARG A 198 -28.09 -38.36 13.23
N GLU A 199 -28.15 -38.72 14.52
CA GLU A 199 -29.30 -39.44 15.10
C GLU A 199 -30.58 -38.59 15.10
N GLN A 200 -30.46 -37.29 15.39
CA GLN A 200 -31.57 -36.35 15.36
C GLN A 200 -32.10 -36.17 13.94
N ILE A 201 -31.21 -36.06 12.96
CA ILE A 201 -31.56 -36.02 11.53
C ILE A 201 -32.30 -37.29 11.12
N ALA A 202 -31.84 -38.47 11.58
CA ALA A 202 -32.48 -39.74 11.27
C ALA A 202 -33.89 -39.85 11.87
N ALA A 203 -34.07 -39.40 13.12
CA ALA A 203 -35.37 -39.34 13.77
C ALA A 203 -36.35 -38.42 12.99
N LEU A 204 -35.91 -37.23 12.58
CA LEU A 204 -36.73 -36.33 11.77
C LEU A 204 -37.16 -36.96 10.43
N LYS A 205 -36.26 -37.66 9.74
CA LYS A 205 -36.63 -38.40 8.52
C LYS A 205 -37.62 -39.53 8.79
N ALA A 206 -37.50 -40.22 9.93
CA ALA A 206 -38.46 -41.26 10.33
C ALA A 206 -39.86 -40.69 10.59
N PHE A 207 -39.95 -39.45 11.06
CA PHE A 207 -41.21 -38.70 11.20
C PHE A 207 -41.75 -38.11 9.87
N GLY A 208 -41.09 -38.37 8.73
CA GLY A 208 -41.57 -37.99 7.40
C GLY A 208 -40.98 -36.71 6.82
N TYR A 209 -39.98 -36.08 7.46
CA TYR A 209 -39.30 -34.92 6.88
C TYR A 209 -38.46 -35.30 5.65
N SER A 210 -38.55 -34.48 4.60
CA SER A 210 -37.80 -34.73 3.38
C SER A 210 -36.33 -34.34 3.52
N ASN A 211 -35.49 -34.88 2.65
CA ASN A 211 -34.08 -34.50 2.55
C ASN A 211 -33.90 -33.00 2.24
N TYR A 212 -34.87 -32.40 1.56
CA TYR A 212 -34.87 -30.97 1.25
C TYR A 212 -35.12 -30.12 2.50
N ASP A 213 -36.09 -30.49 3.33
CA ASP A 213 -36.43 -29.75 4.56
C ASP A 213 -35.23 -29.67 5.52
N ILE A 214 -34.50 -30.79 5.65
CA ILE A 214 -33.28 -30.87 6.46
C ILE A 214 -32.18 -29.99 5.83
N GLY A 215 -31.97 -30.08 4.52
CA GLY A 215 -30.99 -29.26 3.81
C GLY A 215 -31.26 -27.76 3.98
N VAL A 216 -32.52 -27.33 3.86
CA VAL A 216 -32.95 -25.94 4.05
C VAL A 216 -32.75 -25.49 5.50
N HIS A 217 -33.04 -26.35 6.50
CA HIS A 217 -32.82 -26.02 7.90
C HIS A 217 -31.36 -25.66 8.20
N TYR A 218 -30.41 -26.48 7.77
CA TYR A 218 -28.99 -26.19 7.96
C TYR A 218 -28.48 -25.05 7.06
N ALA A 219 -29.04 -24.90 5.85
CA ALA A 219 -28.71 -23.75 4.99
C ALA A 219 -29.14 -22.42 5.64
N LYS A 220 -30.28 -22.37 6.34
CA LYS A 220 -30.71 -21.18 7.10
C LYS A 220 -29.69 -20.81 8.19
N LEU A 221 -29.12 -21.79 8.88
CA LEU A 221 -28.07 -21.57 9.88
C LEU A 221 -26.81 -20.96 9.25
N VAL A 222 -26.40 -21.46 8.08
CA VAL A 222 -25.27 -20.89 7.31
C VAL A 222 -25.56 -19.45 6.91
N VAL A 223 -26.75 -19.19 6.35
CA VAL A 223 -27.16 -17.83 5.95
C VAL A 223 -27.17 -16.87 7.13
N LEU A 224 -27.63 -17.30 8.31
CA LEU A 224 -27.62 -16.48 9.52
C LEU A 224 -26.19 -16.09 9.94
N ILE A 225 -25.27 -17.04 9.96
CA ILE A 225 -23.84 -16.77 10.29
C ILE A 225 -23.24 -15.79 9.29
N ILE A 226 -23.50 -15.98 7.99
CA ILE A 226 -23.00 -15.09 6.94
C ILE A 226 -23.62 -13.70 7.06
N ALA A 227 -24.92 -13.59 7.37
CA ALA A 227 -25.59 -12.31 7.51
C ALA A 227 -24.98 -11.47 8.64
N VAL A 228 -24.75 -12.08 9.81
CA VAL A 228 -24.07 -11.41 10.93
C VAL A 228 -22.63 -11.02 10.56
N GLY A 229 -21.90 -11.92 9.90
CA GLY A 229 -20.54 -11.66 9.43
C GLY A 229 -20.46 -10.56 8.37
N LEU A 230 -21.43 -10.47 7.46
CA LEU A 230 -21.51 -9.41 6.44
C LEU A 230 -21.83 -8.06 7.07
N ILE A 231 -22.83 -7.99 7.95
CA ILE A 231 -23.22 -6.73 8.60
C ILE A 231 -22.05 -6.18 9.42
N SER A 232 -21.44 -7.02 10.27
CA SER A 232 -20.28 -6.65 11.08
C SER A 232 -19.05 -6.34 10.21
N GLY A 233 -18.77 -7.16 9.20
CA GLY A 233 -17.64 -6.99 8.29
C GLY A 233 -17.71 -5.71 7.46
N ILE A 234 -18.89 -5.35 6.95
CA ILE A 234 -19.10 -4.08 6.23
C ILE A 234 -18.91 -2.90 7.19
N GLY A 235 -19.50 -2.96 8.39
CA GLY A 235 -19.35 -1.91 9.41
C GLY A 235 -17.88 -1.69 9.80
N CYS A 236 -17.18 -2.76 10.17
CA CYS A 236 -15.75 -2.70 10.48
C CYS A 236 -14.90 -2.27 9.28
N GLY A 237 -15.25 -2.71 8.07
CA GLY A 237 -14.55 -2.34 6.84
C GLY A 237 -14.66 -0.85 6.52
N ILE A 238 -15.83 -0.24 6.75
CA ILE A 238 -16.03 1.21 6.63
C ILE A 238 -15.16 1.93 7.67
N TRP A 239 -15.21 1.48 8.93
CA TRP A 239 -14.44 2.07 10.02
C TRP A 239 -12.93 2.03 9.76
N PHE A 240 -12.39 0.87 9.39
CA PHE A 240 -10.98 0.73 9.01
C PHE A 240 -10.63 1.52 7.75
N GLY A 241 -11.56 1.66 6.80
CA GLY A 241 -11.37 2.47 5.61
C GLY A 241 -11.14 3.95 5.92
N HIS A 242 -11.87 4.50 6.89
CA HIS A 242 -11.66 5.86 7.38
C HIS A 242 -10.32 6.01 8.11
N ILE A 243 -10.00 5.11 9.05
CA ILE A 243 -8.71 5.13 9.77
C ILE A 243 -7.54 5.07 8.80
N LEU A 244 -7.60 4.18 7.81
CA LEU A 244 -6.56 4.07 6.79
C LEU A 244 -6.46 5.37 5.98
N GLY A 245 -7.60 5.96 5.60
CA GLY A 245 -7.61 7.27 4.92
C GLY A 245 -6.90 8.36 5.72
N ASP A 246 -7.15 8.43 7.03
CA ASP A 246 -6.53 9.42 7.93
C ASP A 246 -5.01 9.21 8.06
N ILE A 247 -4.57 7.94 8.18
CA ILE A 247 -3.14 7.58 8.19
C ILE A 247 -2.46 8.05 6.90
N TYR A 248 -3.08 7.81 5.74
CA TYR A 248 -2.53 8.25 4.46
C TYR A 248 -2.55 9.78 4.35
N MET A 249 -3.57 10.47 4.83
CA MET A 249 -3.63 11.94 4.86
C MET A 249 -2.59 12.59 5.78
N ALA A 250 -2.05 11.84 6.76
CA ALA A 250 -0.96 12.31 7.60
C ALA A 250 0.40 12.28 6.87
N VAL A 251 0.61 11.32 5.98
CA VAL A 251 1.86 11.11 5.23
C VAL A 251 1.82 11.83 3.87
N TYR A 252 0.75 11.64 3.12
CA TYR A 252 0.47 12.22 1.81
C TYR A 252 -0.53 13.37 1.96
N ARG A 253 -0.12 14.59 1.66
CA ARG A 253 -1.02 15.74 1.80
C ARG A 253 -1.82 15.99 0.54
N PHE A 254 -3.07 15.56 0.56
CA PHE A 254 -4.07 15.90 -0.45
C PHE A 254 -4.95 17.08 -0.02
N PRO A 255 -5.50 17.86 -0.97
CA PRO A 255 -6.51 18.88 -0.68
C PRO A 255 -7.76 18.30 0.00
N TYR A 256 -8.17 17.10 -0.41
CA TYR A 256 -9.27 16.35 0.16
C TYR A 256 -9.06 14.86 -0.15
N LEU A 257 -9.41 14.00 0.81
CA LEU A 257 -9.55 12.57 0.59
C LEU A 257 -11.02 12.21 0.83
N VAL A 258 -11.74 11.89 -0.24
CA VAL A 258 -13.14 11.48 -0.14
C VAL A 258 -13.19 9.96 -0.09
N TYR A 259 -13.58 9.41 1.06
CA TYR A 259 -13.87 8.00 1.17
C TYR A 259 -15.19 7.70 0.43
N ILE A 260 -15.12 6.88 -0.62
CA ILE A 260 -16.30 6.49 -1.40
C ILE A 260 -16.41 4.97 -1.41
N LEU A 261 -17.38 4.45 -0.67
CA LEU A 261 -17.76 3.04 -0.77
C LEU A 261 -18.70 2.85 -1.96
N LYS A 262 -18.16 2.33 -3.07
CA LYS A 262 -18.95 2.07 -4.28
C LYS A 262 -19.95 0.94 -4.02
N PRO A 263 -21.24 1.08 -4.37
CA PRO A 263 -22.26 0.04 -4.15
C PRO A 263 -21.90 -1.32 -4.73
N TRP A 264 -21.24 -1.34 -5.90
CA TRP A 264 -20.76 -2.57 -6.53
C TRP A 264 -19.80 -3.38 -5.64
N VAL A 265 -18.98 -2.72 -4.81
CA VAL A 265 -18.06 -3.41 -3.88
C VAL A 265 -18.83 -4.17 -2.82
N ILE A 266 -19.92 -3.58 -2.30
CA ILE A 266 -20.79 -4.24 -1.33
C ILE A 266 -21.48 -5.44 -1.98
N ILE A 267 -22.06 -5.25 -3.18
CA ILE A 267 -22.73 -6.33 -3.92
C ILE A 267 -21.75 -7.48 -4.19
N ALA A 268 -20.55 -7.18 -4.66
CA ALA A 268 -19.52 -8.17 -4.91
C ALA A 268 -19.11 -8.89 -3.62
N ALA A 269 -18.94 -8.18 -2.50
CA ALA A 269 -18.62 -8.78 -1.21
C ALA A 269 -19.72 -9.73 -0.74
N VAL A 270 -20.99 -9.30 -0.77
CA VAL A 270 -22.15 -10.13 -0.41
C VAL A 270 -22.21 -11.37 -1.30
N PHE A 271 -22.12 -11.18 -2.62
CA PHE A 271 -22.17 -12.29 -3.58
C PHE A 271 -21.05 -13.30 -3.34
N VAL A 272 -19.81 -12.84 -3.23
CA VAL A 272 -18.64 -13.72 -3.04
C VAL A 272 -18.71 -14.44 -1.69
N SER A 273 -19.07 -13.75 -0.60
CA SER A 273 -19.21 -14.38 0.72
C SER A 273 -20.30 -15.44 0.72
N VAL A 274 -21.50 -15.12 0.24
CA VAL A 274 -22.63 -16.07 0.18
C VAL A 274 -22.28 -17.25 -0.72
N PHE A 275 -21.75 -16.98 -1.92
CA PHE A 275 -21.37 -18.02 -2.87
C PHE A 275 -20.30 -18.95 -2.29
N SER A 276 -19.24 -18.39 -1.70
CA SER A 276 -18.15 -19.18 -1.11
C SER A 276 -18.62 -20.06 0.04
N ALA A 277 -19.52 -19.55 0.89
CA ALA A 277 -19.99 -20.25 2.07
C ALA A 277 -21.00 -21.33 1.72
N LEU A 278 -21.90 -21.06 0.76
CA LEU A 278 -22.79 -22.06 0.20
C LEU A 278 -22.01 -23.12 -0.55
N ALA A 279 -21.11 -22.75 -1.46
CA ALA A 279 -20.26 -23.71 -2.19
C ALA A 279 -19.42 -24.58 -1.23
N GLY A 280 -18.88 -23.96 -0.18
CA GLY A 280 -18.12 -24.65 0.87
C GLY A 280 -18.98 -25.64 1.66
N THR A 281 -20.27 -25.37 1.89
CA THR A 281 -21.15 -26.23 2.72
C THR A 281 -22.03 -27.18 1.90
N LEU A 282 -22.25 -26.92 0.61
CA LEU A 282 -23.18 -27.64 -0.26
C LEU A 282 -22.89 -29.14 -0.30
N HIS A 283 -21.62 -29.51 -0.45
CA HIS A 283 -21.21 -30.91 -0.50
C HIS A 283 -21.56 -31.66 0.79
N THR A 284 -21.33 -31.02 1.94
CA THR A 284 -21.64 -31.59 3.25
C THR A 284 -23.14 -31.71 3.47
N LEU A 285 -23.89 -30.65 3.15
CA LEU A 285 -25.35 -30.63 3.24
C LEU A 285 -25.97 -31.72 2.37
N TRP A 286 -25.52 -31.84 1.12
CA TRP A 286 -26.03 -32.84 0.18
C TRP A 286 -25.73 -34.26 0.63
N ARG A 287 -24.51 -34.52 1.13
CA ARG A 287 -24.12 -35.83 1.66
C ARG A 287 -24.94 -36.22 2.89
N ALA A 288 -25.20 -35.27 3.78
CA ALA A 288 -26.03 -35.48 4.98
C ALA A 288 -27.48 -35.77 4.62
N ALA A 289 -28.03 -34.97 3.72
CA ALA A 289 -29.38 -35.11 3.22
C ALA A 289 -29.57 -36.46 2.51
N LYS A 290 -28.58 -37.00 1.82
CA LYS A 290 -28.73 -38.27 1.07
C LYS A 290 -28.58 -39.55 1.91
N GLN A 291 -28.18 -39.48 3.19
CA GLN A 291 -28.02 -40.68 4.01
C GLN A 291 -29.37 -41.32 4.39
N PRO A 292 -29.55 -42.64 4.16
CA PRO A 292 -30.74 -43.37 4.59
C PRO A 292 -30.90 -43.36 6.13
N PRO A 293 -32.13 -43.21 6.66
CA PRO A 293 -32.37 -43.13 8.12
C PRO A 293 -31.86 -44.37 8.88
N ALA A 294 -32.05 -45.56 8.30
CA ALA A 294 -31.63 -46.82 8.91
C ALA A 294 -30.11 -46.98 9.02
N GLU A 295 -29.33 -46.38 8.11
CA GLU A 295 -27.86 -46.35 8.20
C GLU A 295 -27.36 -45.26 9.14
N ALA A 296 -28.16 -44.21 9.35
CA ALA A 296 -27.84 -43.09 10.23
C ALA A 296 -28.00 -43.42 11.72
N MET A 297 -28.88 -44.38 12.06
CA MET A 297 -29.10 -44.87 13.42
C MET A 297 -28.17 -46.03 13.82
N ARG A 298 -27.40 -46.60 12.88
CA ARG A 298 -26.37 -47.60 13.20
C ARG A 298 -25.08 -46.91 13.67
N PRO A 299 -24.39 -47.46 14.69
CA PRO A 299 -23.04 -47.03 15.05
C PRO A 299 -22.14 -47.04 13.81
N GLU A 300 -21.26 -46.05 13.64
CA GLU A 300 -20.37 -46.00 12.48
C GLU A 300 -19.64 -47.36 12.34
N PRO A 301 -19.80 -48.07 11.20
CA PRO A 301 -19.15 -49.35 11.03
C PRO A 301 -17.63 -49.16 11.15
N PRO A 302 -16.90 -50.08 11.82
CA PRO A 302 -15.47 -49.95 12.05
C PRO A 302 -14.77 -49.70 10.72
N ALA A 303 -13.89 -48.69 10.69
CA ALA A 303 -13.23 -48.26 9.48
C ALA A 303 -12.45 -49.42 8.84
N GLN A 304 -12.83 -49.81 7.61
CA GLN A 304 -12.04 -50.75 6.82
C GLN A 304 -10.78 -50.04 6.30
N TYR A 305 -9.63 -50.36 6.89
CA TYR A 305 -8.34 -49.81 6.47
C TYR A 305 -7.76 -50.64 5.33
N LYS A 306 -7.52 -50.02 4.16
CA LYS A 306 -6.73 -50.61 3.08
C LYS A 306 -5.25 -50.22 3.25
N VAL A 307 -4.36 -51.04 2.69
CA VAL A 307 -2.90 -50.77 2.66
C VAL A 307 -2.64 -49.46 1.94
N SER A 308 -1.86 -48.57 2.56
CA SER A 308 -1.57 -47.23 2.04
C SER A 308 -0.67 -47.29 0.79
N LEU A 309 -0.75 -46.30 -0.10
CA LEU A 309 0.14 -46.19 -1.27
C LEU A 309 1.62 -46.14 -0.86
N ILE A 310 1.93 -45.54 0.29
CA ILE A 310 3.30 -45.47 0.84
C ILE A 310 3.76 -46.81 1.41
N GLU A 311 2.83 -47.62 1.90
CA GLU A 311 3.12 -49.01 2.27
C GLU A 311 3.35 -49.88 1.03
N LYS A 312 2.69 -49.60 -0.09
CA LYS A 312 2.96 -50.25 -1.39
C LYS A 312 4.33 -49.87 -1.98
N ILE A 313 4.81 -48.65 -1.74
CA ILE A 313 6.12 -48.15 -2.22
C ILE A 313 7.28 -48.62 -1.30
N GLY A 314 7.00 -49.33 -0.20
CA GLY A 314 8.04 -49.92 0.67
C GLY A 314 8.62 -48.98 1.73
N LEU A 315 8.29 -47.68 1.68
CA LEU A 315 8.65 -46.69 2.71
C LEU A 315 7.94 -46.93 4.05
N GLY A 316 6.86 -47.72 4.06
CA GLY A 316 6.14 -48.11 5.28
C GLY A 316 6.96 -48.94 6.28
N LYS A 317 8.12 -49.52 5.91
CA LYS A 317 8.93 -50.34 6.84
C LYS A 317 9.66 -49.52 7.92
N LYS A 318 9.93 -48.23 7.68
CA LYS A 318 10.62 -47.33 8.63
C LYS A 318 9.67 -46.46 9.47
N ILE A 319 8.36 -46.56 9.24
CA ILE A 319 7.35 -45.70 9.86
C ILE A 319 6.71 -46.44 11.05
N THR A 320 6.63 -45.77 12.20
CA THR A 320 5.96 -46.29 13.41
C THR A 320 4.45 -46.51 13.20
N GLN A 321 3.87 -47.47 13.92
CA GLN A 321 2.46 -47.87 13.76
C GLN A 321 1.44 -46.71 13.88
N PRO A 322 1.59 -45.75 14.81
CA PRO A 322 0.69 -44.58 14.87
C PRO A 322 0.76 -43.70 13.62
N SER A 323 1.95 -43.49 13.07
CA SER A 323 2.16 -42.68 11.87
C SER A 323 1.56 -43.33 10.63
N LYS A 324 1.57 -44.67 10.53
CA LYS A 324 0.85 -45.41 9.48
C LYS A 324 -0.66 -45.20 9.55
N ILE A 325 -1.23 -45.15 10.77
CA ILE A 325 -2.66 -44.90 10.97
C ILE A 325 -3.03 -43.49 10.47
N ILE A 326 -2.20 -42.48 10.77
CA ILE A 326 -2.37 -41.10 10.30
C ILE A 326 -2.32 -41.05 8.76
N MET A 327 -1.30 -41.67 8.16
CA MET A 327 -1.11 -41.67 6.69
C MET A 327 -2.30 -42.31 5.96
N ARG A 328 -2.79 -43.45 6.45
CA ARG A 328 -3.99 -44.12 5.90
C ARG A 328 -5.24 -43.24 6.04
N ASN A 329 -5.37 -42.48 7.13
CA ASN A 329 -6.49 -41.56 7.32
C ASN A 329 -6.44 -40.36 6.35
N MET A 330 -5.23 -39.85 6.08
CA MET A 330 -5.00 -38.79 5.09
C MET A 330 -5.35 -39.24 3.67
N GLU A 331 -4.91 -40.45 3.27
CA GLU A 331 -5.22 -41.06 1.96
C GLU A 331 -6.73 -41.37 1.79
N ARG A 332 -7.43 -41.73 2.87
CA ARG A 332 -8.89 -42.02 2.82
C ARG A 332 -9.74 -40.75 2.66
N LYS A 333 -9.25 -39.60 3.11
CA LYS A 333 -10.00 -38.33 3.08
C LYS A 333 -9.21 -37.25 2.29
N PRO A 334 -8.91 -37.48 0.99
CA PRO A 334 -7.97 -36.65 0.23
C PRO A 334 -8.40 -35.19 0.14
N ILE A 335 -9.71 -34.93 -0.04
CA ILE A 335 -10.26 -33.58 -0.12
C ILE A 335 -10.06 -32.83 1.21
N ARG A 336 -10.38 -33.47 2.35
CA ARG A 336 -10.21 -32.85 3.67
C ARG A 336 -8.73 -32.59 3.95
N THR A 337 -7.86 -33.55 3.64
CA THR A 337 -6.42 -33.42 3.82
C THR A 337 -5.88 -32.26 2.98
N LEU A 338 -6.22 -32.19 1.69
CA LEU A 338 -5.76 -31.14 0.80
C LEU A 338 -6.23 -29.75 1.26
N LEU A 339 -7.52 -29.61 1.61
CA LEU A 339 -8.05 -28.36 2.13
C LEU A 339 -7.41 -27.94 3.46
N SER A 340 -7.14 -28.90 4.36
CA SER A 340 -6.42 -28.63 5.62
C SER A 340 -4.99 -28.18 5.37
N VAL A 341 -4.26 -28.84 4.46
CA VAL A 341 -2.88 -28.45 4.10
C VAL A 341 -2.88 -27.05 3.50
N VAL A 342 -3.76 -26.76 2.54
CA VAL A 342 -3.85 -25.42 1.94
C VAL A 342 -4.23 -24.37 2.99
N GLY A 343 -5.20 -24.65 3.87
CA GLY A 343 -5.61 -23.73 4.93
C GLY A 343 -4.48 -23.41 5.91
N ILE A 344 -3.72 -24.42 6.35
CA ILE A 344 -2.55 -24.24 7.22
C ILE A 344 -1.44 -23.47 6.50
N SER A 345 -1.14 -23.82 5.24
CA SER A 345 -0.14 -23.11 4.43
C SER A 345 -0.51 -21.64 4.22
N LEU A 346 -1.78 -21.34 3.97
CA LEU A 346 -2.27 -19.97 3.86
C LEU A 346 -2.15 -19.21 5.19
N ALA A 347 -2.50 -19.84 6.31
CA ALA A 347 -2.34 -19.23 7.63
C ALA A 347 -0.85 -18.91 7.94
N CYS A 348 0.05 -19.87 7.72
CA CYS A 348 1.49 -19.65 7.84
C CYS A 348 1.97 -18.55 6.88
N GLY A 349 1.50 -18.56 5.63
CA GLY A 349 1.81 -17.55 4.62
C GLY A 349 1.37 -16.14 5.05
N THR A 350 0.16 -16.00 5.62
CA THR A 350 -0.30 -14.70 6.16
C THR A 350 0.52 -14.23 7.35
N MET A 351 0.97 -15.15 8.20
CA MET A 351 1.83 -14.82 9.34
C MET A 351 3.21 -14.33 8.87
N ILE A 352 3.82 -15.01 7.89
CA ILE A 352 5.09 -14.60 7.28
C ILE A 352 4.92 -13.25 6.57
N ALA A 353 3.83 -13.06 5.81
CA ALA A 353 3.55 -11.82 5.12
C ALA A 353 3.41 -10.61 6.08
N SER A 354 3.01 -10.83 7.33
CA SER A 354 2.98 -9.77 8.35
C SER A 354 4.37 -9.24 8.71
N GLY A 355 5.43 -10.04 8.56
CA GLY A 355 6.83 -9.62 8.78
C GLY A 355 7.42 -8.83 7.60
N PHE A 356 6.81 -8.90 6.42
CA PHE A 356 7.35 -8.34 5.18
C PHE A 356 7.73 -6.87 5.29
N PHE A 357 6.90 -6.05 5.95
CA PHE A 357 7.19 -4.62 6.06
C PHE A 357 8.45 -4.35 6.86
N LYS A 358 8.67 -5.09 7.95
CA LYS A 358 9.88 -4.98 8.76
C LYS A 358 11.10 -5.41 7.95
N ASP A 359 11.02 -6.58 7.30
CA ASP A 359 12.11 -7.11 6.49
C ASP A 359 12.46 -6.19 5.31
N ALA A 360 11.45 -5.58 4.69
CA ALA A 360 11.62 -4.61 3.61
C ALA A 360 12.31 -3.33 4.09
N VAL A 361 11.96 -2.83 5.29
CA VAL A 361 12.64 -1.66 5.89
C VAL A 361 14.08 -2.01 6.25
N ASP A 362 14.33 -3.16 6.87
CA ASP A 362 15.68 -3.62 7.21
C ASP A 362 16.54 -3.78 5.95
N TYR A 363 15.97 -4.34 4.88
CA TYR A 363 16.63 -4.44 3.58
C TYR A 363 16.91 -3.06 2.96
N MET A 364 15.93 -2.14 2.98
CA MET A 364 16.10 -0.79 2.46
C MET A 364 17.20 -0.03 3.22
N ILE A 365 17.23 -0.14 4.55
CA ILE A 365 18.28 0.44 5.40
C ILE A 365 19.65 -0.13 5.02
N ASN A 366 19.75 -1.44 4.84
CA ASN A 366 21.00 -2.09 4.43
C ASN A 366 21.45 -1.63 3.03
N VAL A 367 20.54 -1.60 2.06
CA VAL A 367 20.85 -1.15 0.70
C VAL A 367 21.30 0.32 0.71
N GLN A 368 20.61 1.20 1.43
CA GLN A 368 20.94 2.61 1.46
C GLN A 368 22.26 2.88 2.19
N PHE A 369 22.43 2.39 3.42
CA PHE A 369 23.56 2.77 4.28
C PHE A 369 24.76 1.83 4.24
N VAL A 370 24.62 0.60 3.71
CA VAL A 370 25.74 -0.36 3.63
C VAL A 370 26.19 -0.58 2.18
N LEU A 371 25.25 -0.66 1.24
CA LEU A 371 25.58 -0.97 -0.15
C LEU A 371 25.71 0.27 -1.04
N SER A 372 24.90 1.30 -0.83
CA SER A 372 24.87 2.51 -1.65
C SER A 372 25.75 3.62 -1.09
N GLN A 373 25.57 4.00 0.17
CA GLN A 373 26.36 5.04 0.84
C GLN A 373 27.57 4.41 1.51
N LYS A 374 28.62 4.17 0.73
CA LYS A 374 29.89 3.61 1.23
C LYS A 374 30.86 4.70 1.68
N GLU A 375 30.52 5.96 1.43
CA GLU A 375 31.30 7.11 1.80
C GLU A 375 31.26 7.39 3.31
N ASP A 376 32.41 7.68 3.91
CA ASP A 376 32.51 8.17 5.30
C ASP A 376 32.04 9.62 5.43
N MET A 377 32.15 10.41 4.35
CA MET A 377 31.74 11.81 4.28
C MET A 377 31.27 12.17 2.88
N SER A 378 30.12 12.85 2.79
CA SER A 378 29.62 13.44 1.56
C SER A 378 29.81 14.95 1.57
N VAL A 379 30.45 15.49 0.52
CA VAL A 379 30.68 16.93 0.33
C VAL A 379 29.78 17.42 -0.79
N SER A 380 28.89 18.35 -0.48
CA SER A 380 28.00 19.00 -1.44
C SER A 380 28.35 20.49 -1.55
N PHE A 381 28.42 21.00 -2.77
CA PHE A 381 28.65 22.41 -3.03
C PHE A 381 27.33 23.15 -3.26
N PHE A 382 27.24 24.38 -2.77
CA PHE A 382 26.06 25.23 -2.96
C PHE A 382 25.97 25.81 -4.37
N ASP A 383 27.11 26.08 -5.00
CA ASP A 383 27.23 26.64 -6.35
C ASP A 383 27.77 25.61 -7.34
N LEU A 384 27.67 25.93 -8.63
CA LEU A 384 28.29 25.19 -9.72
C LEU A 384 29.82 25.25 -9.60
N THR A 385 30.39 24.29 -8.88
CA THR A 385 31.84 24.18 -8.69
C THR A 385 32.48 23.46 -9.86
N SER A 386 33.63 23.96 -10.30
CA SER A 386 34.45 23.31 -11.33
C SER A 386 34.83 21.89 -10.91
N ARG A 387 34.92 20.96 -11.87
CA ARG A 387 35.46 19.60 -11.64
C ARG A 387 36.86 19.59 -11.02
N ARG A 388 37.59 20.70 -11.07
CA ARG A 388 38.89 20.86 -10.39
C ARG A 388 38.82 20.63 -8.88
N ALA A 389 37.70 20.98 -8.23
CA ALA A 389 37.52 20.76 -6.80
C ALA A 389 37.62 19.28 -6.41
N ILE A 390 37.30 18.35 -7.32
CA ILE A 390 37.47 16.91 -7.06
C ILE A 390 38.96 16.57 -6.91
N TYR A 391 39.81 17.11 -7.78
CA TYR A 391 41.26 16.88 -7.72
C TYR A 391 41.89 17.54 -6.49
N GLU A 392 41.39 18.70 -6.07
CA GLU A 392 41.84 19.36 -4.83
C GLU A 392 41.45 18.53 -3.59
N LEU A 393 40.22 17.99 -3.55
CA LEU A 393 39.78 17.11 -2.47
C LEU A 393 40.58 15.80 -2.43
N GLN A 394 40.94 15.24 -3.58
CA GLN A 394 41.79 14.03 -3.68
C GLN A 394 43.22 14.24 -3.16
N GLN A 395 43.69 15.48 -3.05
CA GLN A 395 45.00 15.77 -2.46
C GLN A 395 45.00 15.74 -0.93
N ILE A 396 43.82 15.75 -0.31
CA ILE A 396 43.69 15.61 1.14
C ILE A 396 43.95 14.16 1.52
N GLU A 397 44.89 13.94 2.45
CA GLU A 397 45.24 12.60 2.93
C GLU A 397 44.00 11.88 3.49
N GLY A 398 43.76 10.65 3.04
CA GLY A 398 42.61 9.84 3.45
C GLY A 398 41.34 10.01 2.59
N VAL A 399 41.33 10.92 1.61
CA VAL A 399 40.21 11.04 0.67
C VAL A 399 40.39 10.06 -0.49
N HIS A 400 39.52 9.06 -0.57
CA HIS A 400 39.44 8.11 -1.67
C HIS A 400 38.09 8.28 -2.38
N TYR A 401 38.11 8.57 -3.68
CA TYR A 401 36.92 8.86 -4.52
C TYR A 401 36.71 7.80 -5.59
#